data_AF-A0A7J2UX52-F1
#
_entry.id   AF-A0A7J2UX52-F1
#
_cell.length_a   1.000
_cell.length_b   1.000
_cell.length_c   1.000
_cell.angle_alpha   90.00
_cell.angle_beta   90.00
_cell.angle_gamma   90.00
#
_symmetry.space_group_name_H-M   'P 1'
#
loop_
_entity.id
_entity.type
_entity.pdbx_description
1 polymer ?
#
loop_
_entity_poly.entity_id
_entity_poly.type
_entity_poly.pdbx_seq_one_letter_code
_entity_poly.pdbx_strand_id
1 'polypeptide(L)'
;MNSIKKLFGVILVNLFLVTSLSGCIQQPGPGSGIILIPAVSTLHSDNPKYMMASYYSSEEITINSQTPQYRLPLDLSSIVNFNSIDTVFFLTNLQKELLRKNGFVVREFGNETDMIKPYKYLKDLEIPIFITSDTLLHMYHILFDQTLKGIEEREFFDDVLDLSKALFDKSIQDYETFTEPNVKEAARRNVGFFGVALCLLQTPTDDYNYSEDITTVPFSIPLYVHENVTEELAFIEAHEGFQDSSLFRYREDYSQYKPRGHYTQSEKLKRYFKTMMWYGRIAFLLRGSDIIREIDANIATIQACLISTALPSSQTNNISLERLWERVYAVTSFFVGTADDLIPVEYLASIQTVFGTQFNASEFTNETKMLHLLGTLAQLRSPRIYGGTGDVGIQPPFTKDQLYEVLEKTKGMRFIGQRFIPDSYMFQNLVFPTTGQFTGVGTPFTYYSGERIMPRGLDIMTILGSIRAREILDAEGDTAYEFYDRQIQDLQANFSSLNVSEWNRNLYWSWLYTLKPLLESFDTRYPSFMQTDAWRDKELQTALASWTELRHDTILYAKQSYTPRITSIPPEEKPIVGYVEPVPEFYQRILALTMMTR
;
A
#
# COMPACT_ATOMS: atom_id res chain seq x y z
N MET A 1 -30.35 -72.57 -24.88
CA MET A 1 -30.92 -72.70 -23.51
C MET A 1 -30.28 -71.63 -22.62
N ASN A 2 -31.07 -70.66 -22.13
CA ASN A 2 -30.52 -69.35 -21.72
C ASN A 2 -30.20 -69.16 -20.22
N SER A 3 -30.33 -70.20 -19.37
CA SER A 3 -30.08 -70.06 -17.93
C SER A 3 -28.66 -70.39 -17.47
N ILE A 4 -27.84 -71.08 -18.29
CA ILE A 4 -26.51 -71.57 -17.87
C ILE A 4 -25.41 -70.50 -18.03
N LYS A 5 -25.55 -69.55 -18.96
CA LYS A 5 -24.54 -68.49 -19.19
C LYS A 5 -24.52 -67.37 -18.12
N LYS A 6 -25.52 -67.27 -17.23
CA LYS A 6 -25.54 -66.25 -16.16
C LYS A 6 -24.79 -66.65 -14.88
N LEU A 7 -24.54 -67.93 -14.63
CA LEU A 7 -23.94 -68.38 -13.36
C LEU A 7 -22.40 -68.25 -13.34
N PHE A 8 -21.73 -68.54 -14.46
CA PHE A 8 -20.26 -68.44 -14.57
C PHE A 8 -19.74 -66.99 -14.51
N GLY A 9 -20.54 -66.00 -14.93
CA GLY A 9 -20.12 -64.58 -14.89
C GLY A 9 -20.05 -63.98 -13.49
N VAL A 10 -20.78 -64.52 -12.52
CA VAL A 10 -20.85 -63.96 -11.15
C VAL A 10 -19.71 -64.48 -10.27
N ILE A 11 -19.23 -65.70 -10.52
CA ILE A 11 -18.19 -66.34 -9.70
C ILE A 11 -16.79 -65.79 -10.04
N LEU A 12 -16.49 -65.50 -11.33
CA LEU A 12 -15.18 -64.95 -11.72
C LEU A 12 -14.96 -63.52 -11.22
N VAL A 13 -16.00 -62.69 -11.16
CA VAL A 13 -15.92 -61.28 -10.72
C VAL A 13 -15.65 -61.18 -9.21
N ASN A 14 -16.17 -62.10 -8.39
CA ASN A 14 -15.94 -62.07 -6.94
C ASN A 14 -14.57 -62.61 -6.52
N LEU A 15 -13.86 -63.37 -7.35
CA LEU A 15 -12.54 -63.91 -7.00
C LEU A 15 -11.39 -62.95 -7.31
N PHE A 16 -11.61 -61.93 -8.15
CA PHE A 16 -10.61 -60.89 -8.47
C PHE A 16 -10.67 -59.66 -7.55
N LEU A 17 -11.59 -59.64 -6.57
CA LEU A 17 -11.81 -58.50 -5.66
C LEU A 17 -11.18 -58.68 -4.25
N VAL A 18 -10.49 -59.80 -3.99
CA VAL A 18 -10.07 -60.20 -2.62
C VAL A 18 -8.55 -60.44 -2.50
N THR A 19 -7.78 -60.36 -3.58
CA THR A 19 -6.37 -60.79 -3.63
C THR A 19 -5.35 -59.69 -3.94
N SER A 20 -5.74 -58.41 -3.91
CA SER A 20 -4.86 -57.25 -4.14
C SER A 20 -4.75 -56.26 -2.97
N LEU A 21 -5.24 -56.63 -1.78
CA LEU A 21 -5.06 -55.87 -0.53
C LEU A 21 -4.11 -56.61 0.43
N SER A 22 -2.85 -56.71 0.03
CA SER A 22 -1.74 -57.15 0.90
C SER A 22 -0.43 -56.39 0.63
N GLY A 23 -0.54 -55.18 0.06
CA GLY A 23 0.43 -54.12 0.35
C GLY A 23 0.08 -53.49 1.70
N CYS A 24 1.09 -53.16 2.51
CA CYS A 24 0.87 -52.56 3.82
C CYS A 24 0.31 -51.13 3.69
N ILE A 25 -1.01 -51.00 3.71
CA ILE A 25 -1.67 -49.74 4.05
C ILE A 25 -1.31 -49.47 5.52
N GLN A 26 -0.28 -48.63 5.73
CA GLN A 26 -0.14 -47.95 7.02
C GLN A 26 -1.45 -47.23 7.30
N GLN A 27 -2.00 -47.43 8.51
CA GLN A 27 -3.13 -46.60 8.94
C GLN A 27 -2.72 -45.12 8.81
N PRO A 28 -3.61 -44.22 8.36
CA PRO A 28 -3.33 -42.80 8.34
C PRO A 28 -2.90 -42.36 9.74
N GLY A 29 -1.62 -42.01 9.88
CA GLY A 29 -1.07 -41.56 11.15
C GLY A 29 -1.61 -40.19 11.53
N PRO A 30 -1.40 -39.75 12.78
CA PRO A 30 -1.47 -38.32 13.09
C PRO A 30 -0.55 -37.60 12.09
N GLY A 31 -1.06 -36.60 11.36
CA GLY A 31 -0.31 -35.85 10.35
C GLY A 31 -0.75 -36.04 8.89
N SER A 32 -1.48 -37.10 8.54
CA SER A 32 -1.89 -37.33 7.14
C SER A 32 -3.24 -36.70 6.78
N GLY A 33 -3.29 -35.91 5.71
CA GLY A 33 -4.53 -35.29 5.23
C GLY A 33 -4.37 -34.57 3.89
N ILE A 34 -5.49 -34.38 3.18
CA ILE A 34 -5.51 -33.64 1.91
C ILE A 34 -5.61 -32.13 2.21
N ILE A 35 -4.73 -31.36 1.56
CA ILE A 35 -4.85 -29.91 1.42
C ILE A 35 -5.27 -29.67 -0.03
N LEU A 36 -6.41 -29.00 -0.24
CA LEU A 36 -6.90 -28.62 -1.56
C LEU A 36 -6.97 -27.09 -1.60
N ILE A 37 -6.25 -26.50 -2.54
CA ILE A 37 -6.16 -25.06 -2.77
C ILE A 37 -6.80 -24.80 -4.13
N PRO A 38 -7.97 -24.14 -4.20
CA PRO A 38 -8.75 -24.06 -5.43
C PRO A 38 -8.02 -23.28 -6.53
N ALA A 39 -8.38 -23.56 -7.79
CA ALA A 39 -8.05 -22.67 -8.91
C ALA A 39 -8.78 -21.34 -8.75
N VAL A 40 -8.11 -20.25 -9.14
CA VAL A 40 -8.65 -18.90 -9.05
C VAL A 40 -8.37 -18.17 -10.36
N SER A 41 -9.41 -17.61 -10.96
CA SER A 41 -9.27 -16.72 -12.13
C SER A 41 -10.25 -15.57 -11.97
N THR A 42 -9.79 -14.35 -12.25
CA THR A 42 -10.63 -13.16 -12.23
C THR A 42 -10.91 -12.72 -13.66
N LEU A 43 -12.15 -12.30 -13.92
CA LEU A 43 -12.58 -11.89 -15.26
C LEU A 43 -12.24 -10.42 -15.53
N HIS A 44 -12.10 -10.07 -16.81
CA HIS A 44 -12.05 -8.67 -17.25
C HIS A 44 -13.26 -7.89 -16.70
N SER A 45 -13.01 -6.68 -16.21
CA SER A 45 -14.04 -5.81 -15.65
C SER A 45 -13.88 -4.41 -16.22
N ASP A 46 -14.93 -3.91 -16.87
CA ASP A 46 -14.96 -2.57 -17.49
C ASP A 46 -14.93 -1.43 -16.46
N ASN A 47 -14.90 -1.75 -15.16
CA ASN A 47 -14.67 -0.81 -14.08
C ASN A 47 -13.15 -0.57 -13.94
N PRO A 48 -12.63 0.67 -14.11
CA PRO A 48 -11.20 0.96 -14.02
C PRO A 48 -10.52 0.52 -12.72
N LYS A 49 -11.27 0.43 -11.62
CA LYS A 49 -10.80 -0.06 -10.31
C LYS A 49 -10.51 -1.57 -10.28
N TYR A 50 -11.05 -2.33 -11.24
CA TYR A 50 -11.00 -3.80 -11.30
C TYR A 50 -10.41 -4.34 -12.61
N MET A 51 -10.21 -3.52 -13.65
CA MET A 51 -9.48 -3.84 -14.89
C MET A 51 -8.22 -4.69 -14.62
N MET A 52 -7.39 -4.22 -13.69
CA MET A 52 -6.09 -4.83 -13.37
C MET A 52 -6.20 -6.18 -12.66
N ALA A 53 -7.36 -6.53 -12.09
CA ALA A 53 -7.54 -7.84 -11.46
C ALA A 53 -7.32 -8.96 -12.47
N SER A 54 -7.76 -8.77 -13.72
CA SER A 54 -7.75 -9.78 -14.79
C SER A 54 -6.37 -10.37 -15.15
N TYR A 55 -5.27 -9.78 -14.66
CA TYR A 55 -3.91 -10.35 -14.75
C TYR A 55 -3.61 -11.39 -13.66
N TYR A 56 -4.43 -11.50 -12.62
CA TYR A 56 -4.30 -12.48 -11.53
C TYR A 56 -5.00 -13.80 -11.84
N SER A 57 -4.24 -14.90 -11.78
CA SER A 57 -4.79 -16.27 -11.79
C SER A 57 -3.88 -17.27 -11.04
N SER A 58 -4.47 -18.36 -10.54
CA SER A 58 -3.78 -19.50 -9.96
C SER A 58 -4.44 -20.84 -10.35
N GLU A 59 -3.63 -21.88 -10.48
CA GLU A 59 -4.08 -23.25 -10.79
C GLU A 59 -4.46 -24.01 -9.49
N GLU A 60 -5.37 -24.98 -9.59
CA GLU A 60 -5.75 -25.82 -8.44
C GLU A 60 -4.59 -26.71 -8.00
N ILE A 61 -4.29 -26.73 -6.70
CA ILE A 61 -3.26 -27.59 -6.12
C ILE A 61 -3.88 -28.52 -5.08
N THR A 62 -3.81 -29.82 -5.33
CA THR A 62 -4.15 -30.87 -4.35
C THR A 62 -2.87 -31.52 -3.82
N ILE A 63 -2.66 -31.45 -2.51
CA ILE A 63 -1.48 -31.96 -1.81
C ILE A 63 -1.91 -33.03 -0.80
N ASN A 64 -1.25 -34.19 -0.83
CA ASN A 64 -1.40 -35.23 0.17
C ASN A 64 -0.32 -35.02 1.26
N SER A 65 -0.66 -34.38 2.38
CA SER A 65 0.28 -34.17 3.49
C SER A 65 0.67 -35.53 4.09
N GLN A 66 1.97 -35.78 4.19
CA GLN A 66 2.57 -36.95 4.83
C GLN A 66 3.62 -36.50 5.87
N THR A 67 3.34 -35.37 6.53
CA THR A 67 4.28 -34.69 7.42
C THR A 67 4.54 -35.52 8.69
N PRO A 68 5.80 -35.91 9.00
CA PRO A 68 6.13 -36.62 10.22
C PRO A 68 5.78 -35.80 11.47
N GLN A 69 4.95 -36.38 12.34
CA GLN A 69 4.58 -35.77 13.63
C GLN A 69 5.49 -36.26 14.76
N TYR A 70 5.68 -35.42 15.76
CA TYR A 70 6.40 -35.75 16.99
C TYR A 70 5.64 -35.23 18.22
N ARG A 71 6.16 -35.49 19.43
CA ARG A 71 5.54 -35.04 20.68
C ARG A 71 6.36 -33.94 21.32
N LEU A 72 5.66 -32.97 21.90
CA LEU A 72 6.22 -31.94 22.77
C LEU A 72 5.96 -32.30 24.25
N PRO A 73 6.87 -32.00 25.18
CA PRO A 73 8.20 -31.44 24.92
C PRO A 73 9.16 -32.44 24.25
N LEU A 74 10.08 -31.94 23.42
CA LEU A 74 11.10 -32.76 22.76
C LEU A 74 12.06 -33.39 23.76
N ASP A 75 12.37 -34.68 23.55
CA ASP A 75 13.57 -35.30 24.09
C ASP A 75 14.77 -34.96 23.20
N LEU A 76 15.61 -34.01 23.64
CA LEU A 76 16.80 -33.59 22.90
C LEU A 76 17.82 -34.72 22.70
N SER A 77 17.78 -35.79 23.50
CA SER A 77 18.66 -36.94 23.33
C SER A 77 18.23 -37.87 22.18
N SER A 78 16.98 -37.76 21.71
CA SER A 78 16.46 -38.47 20.55
C SER A 78 16.77 -37.77 19.21
N ILE A 79 17.29 -36.54 19.24
CA ILE A 79 17.54 -35.71 18.06
C ILE A 79 18.96 -35.99 17.52
N VAL A 80 19.03 -36.68 16.38
CA VAL A 80 20.26 -37.22 15.76
C VAL A 80 21.41 -36.22 15.65
N ASN A 81 21.13 -34.95 15.36
CA ASN A 81 22.12 -33.89 15.13
C ASN A 81 22.19 -32.83 16.25
N PHE A 82 21.49 -33.00 17.38
CA PHE A 82 21.40 -31.97 18.42
C PHE A 82 22.76 -31.58 18.99
N ASN A 83 23.64 -32.53 19.27
CA ASN A 83 24.98 -32.25 19.80
C ASN A 83 25.82 -31.41 18.82
N SER A 84 25.70 -31.64 17.51
CA SER A 84 26.41 -30.86 16.49
C SER A 84 25.87 -29.42 16.43
N ILE A 85 24.55 -29.26 16.46
CA ILE A 85 23.86 -27.96 16.48
C ILE A 85 24.23 -27.16 17.75
N ASP A 86 24.19 -27.80 18.92
CA ASP A 86 24.53 -27.16 20.20
C ASP A 86 26.02 -26.80 20.31
N THR A 87 26.90 -27.55 19.65
CA THR A 87 28.35 -27.24 19.56
C THR A 87 28.64 -25.99 18.73
N VAL A 88 27.77 -25.61 17.79
CA VAL A 88 27.91 -24.35 17.02
C VAL A 88 27.21 -23.19 17.71
N PHE A 89 25.95 -23.37 18.13
CA PHE A 89 25.14 -22.26 18.64
C PHE A 89 25.26 -22.00 20.15
N PHE A 90 25.87 -22.93 20.89
CA PHE A 90 26.03 -22.88 22.35
C PHE A 90 24.72 -22.51 23.07
N LEU A 91 23.66 -23.31 22.86
CA LEU A 91 22.32 -22.96 23.30
C LEU A 91 22.30 -22.80 24.82
N THR A 92 21.79 -21.67 25.31
CA THR A 92 21.65 -21.44 26.75
C THR A 92 20.65 -22.43 27.35
N ASN A 93 20.67 -22.64 28.67
CA ASN A 93 19.70 -23.52 29.33
C ASN A 93 18.25 -23.08 29.06
N LEU A 94 17.99 -21.76 29.02
CA LEU A 94 16.69 -21.22 28.63
C LEU A 94 16.32 -21.56 27.18
N GLN A 95 17.27 -21.42 26.24
CA GLN A 95 17.05 -21.78 24.83
C GLN A 95 16.81 -23.29 24.66
N LYS A 96 17.46 -24.13 25.47
CA LYS A 96 17.24 -25.58 25.52
C LYS A 96 15.86 -25.92 26.08
N GLU A 97 15.37 -25.26 27.12
CA GLU A 97 14.00 -25.46 27.61
C GLU A 97 12.94 -24.95 26.62
N LEU A 98 13.19 -23.83 25.92
CA LEU A 98 12.32 -23.34 24.85
C LEU A 98 12.27 -24.33 23.68
N LEU A 99 13.43 -24.83 23.23
CA LEU A 99 13.52 -25.85 22.18
C LEU A 99 12.78 -27.14 22.58
N ARG A 100 12.90 -27.59 23.84
CA ARG A 100 12.08 -28.70 24.36
C ARG A 100 10.60 -28.37 24.29
N LYS A 101 10.18 -27.25 24.87
CA LYS A 101 8.76 -26.88 25.00
C LYS A 101 8.07 -26.71 23.65
N ASN A 102 8.71 -26.03 22.69
CA ASN A 102 8.09 -25.52 21.48
C ASN A 102 8.44 -26.33 20.21
N GLY A 103 9.51 -27.14 20.24
CA GLY A 103 10.05 -27.82 19.06
C GLY A 103 11.05 -26.98 18.24
N PHE A 104 11.15 -25.68 18.53
CA PHE A 104 12.09 -24.73 17.92
C PHE A 104 12.52 -23.68 18.97
N VAL A 105 13.56 -22.90 18.65
CA VAL A 105 13.96 -21.74 19.45
C VAL A 105 14.50 -20.62 18.56
N VAL A 106 14.06 -19.39 18.81
CA VAL A 106 14.60 -18.19 18.15
C VAL A 106 15.90 -17.78 18.86
N ARG A 107 16.92 -17.44 18.07
CA ARG A 107 18.14 -16.79 18.55
C ARG A 107 18.42 -15.55 17.71
N GLU A 108 18.88 -14.52 18.38
CA GLU A 108 19.57 -13.40 17.74
C GLU A 108 20.82 -13.93 17.00
N PHE A 109 20.95 -13.58 15.72
CA PHE A 109 22.15 -13.87 14.93
C PHE A 109 23.26 -12.82 15.14
N GLY A 110 22.85 -11.63 15.61
CA GLY A 110 23.66 -10.42 15.76
C GLY A 110 23.17 -9.32 14.82
N ASN A 111 23.87 -8.18 14.80
CA ASN A 111 23.65 -7.13 13.81
C ASN A 111 24.16 -7.60 12.44
N GLU A 112 23.29 -8.28 11.71
CA GLU A 112 23.50 -8.59 10.30
C GLU A 112 22.34 -8.00 9.50
N THR A 113 22.68 -7.29 8.42
CA THR A 113 21.69 -6.64 7.55
C THR A 113 21.04 -7.65 6.61
N ASP A 114 21.74 -8.76 6.31
CA ASP A 114 21.51 -9.61 5.15
C ASP A 114 21.05 -11.02 5.54
N MET A 115 19.76 -11.40 5.37
CA MET A 115 19.17 -12.75 5.56
C MET A 115 20.08 -13.88 5.14
N ILE A 116 20.79 -13.68 4.04
CA ILE A 116 21.40 -14.77 3.31
C ILE A 116 22.87 -14.94 3.70
N LYS A 117 23.43 -14.04 4.53
CA LYS A 117 24.63 -14.35 5.33
C LYS A 117 24.35 -15.37 6.44
N PRO A 118 23.25 -15.33 7.23
CA PRO A 118 22.76 -16.46 8.01
C PRO A 118 22.68 -17.77 7.21
N TYR A 119 21.97 -17.82 6.08
CA TYR A 119 21.91 -19.06 5.28
C TYR A 119 23.29 -19.49 4.76
N LYS A 120 24.14 -18.55 4.31
CA LYS A 120 25.51 -18.84 3.89
C LYS A 120 26.38 -19.34 5.05
N TYR A 121 26.28 -18.74 6.24
CA TYR A 121 26.99 -19.16 7.46
C TYR A 121 26.56 -20.56 7.90
N LEU A 122 25.25 -20.85 7.87
CA LEU A 122 24.72 -22.19 8.13
C LEU A 122 25.28 -23.20 7.11
N LYS A 123 25.30 -22.84 5.82
CA LYS A 123 25.85 -23.67 4.73
C LYS A 123 27.34 -23.92 4.88
N ASP A 124 28.12 -22.89 5.18
CA ASP A 124 29.58 -22.94 5.33
C ASP A 124 29.99 -23.72 6.60
N LEU A 125 29.04 -23.98 7.52
CA LEU A 125 29.17 -24.86 8.69
C LEU A 125 28.43 -26.22 8.54
N GLU A 126 27.97 -26.56 7.33
CA GLU A 126 27.24 -27.79 7.00
C GLU A 126 25.94 -28.02 7.81
N ILE A 127 25.35 -26.95 8.36
CA ILE A 127 24.12 -27.00 9.15
C ILE A 127 22.90 -27.06 8.23
N PRO A 128 21.92 -27.97 8.46
CA PRO A 128 20.66 -27.98 7.73
C PRO A 128 19.90 -26.65 7.86
N ILE A 129 19.69 -25.97 6.74
CA ILE A 129 19.03 -24.66 6.65
C ILE A 129 17.53 -24.81 6.55
N PHE A 130 16.78 -23.93 7.22
CA PHE A 130 15.33 -23.75 7.05
C PHE A 130 15.05 -22.37 6.42
N ILE A 131 14.74 -22.36 5.13
CA ILE A 131 14.16 -21.25 4.37
C ILE A 131 12.70 -21.09 4.80
N THR A 132 12.34 -19.86 5.18
CA THR A 132 10.98 -19.47 5.54
C THR A 132 10.23 -18.82 4.37
N SER A 133 8.92 -18.59 4.56
CA SER A 133 8.09 -17.73 3.70
C SER A 133 8.70 -16.33 3.49
N ASP A 134 9.39 -15.80 4.50
CA ASP A 134 10.09 -14.51 4.46
C ASP A 134 11.00 -14.38 3.23
N THR A 135 11.76 -15.43 2.86
CA THR A 135 12.74 -15.34 1.76
C THR A 135 12.09 -15.05 0.42
N LEU A 136 10.87 -15.54 0.17
CA LEU A 136 10.14 -15.22 -1.07
C LEU A 136 9.43 -13.88 -1.00
N LEU A 137 8.96 -13.46 0.19
CA LEU A 137 8.44 -12.11 0.41
C LEU A 137 9.53 -11.07 0.12
N HIS A 138 10.71 -11.22 0.72
CA HIS A 138 11.85 -10.32 0.51
C HIS A 138 12.42 -10.38 -0.94
N MET A 139 12.31 -11.52 -1.62
CA MET A 139 12.60 -11.59 -3.07
C MET A 139 11.56 -10.83 -3.91
N TYR A 140 10.27 -10.89 -3.55
CA TYR A 140 9.21 -10.15 -4.23
C TYR A 140 9.27 -8.64 -3.95
N HIS A 141 9.56 -8.23 -2.70
CA HIS A 141 9.81 -6.83 -2.32
C HIS A 141 10.87 -6.18 -3.23
N ILE A 142 12.06 -6.78 -3.37
CA ILE A 142 13.10 -6.22 -4.24
C ILE A 142 12.75 -6.29 -5.73
N LEU A 143 11.92 -7.24 -6.18
CA LEU A 143 11.37 -7.21 -7.54
C LEU A 143 10.42 -6.02 -7.73
N PHE A 144 9.53 -5.77 -6.76
CA PHE A 144 8.56 -4.68 -6.78
C PHE A 144 9.25 -3.31 -6.72
N ASP A 145 10.11 -3.08 -5.72
CA ASP A 145 10.91 -1.86 -5.53
C ASP A 145 11.76 -1.53 -6.76
N GLN A 146 12.63 -2.45 -7.20
CA GLN A 146 13.55 -2.17 -8.31
C GLN A 146 12.82 -2.02 -9.66
N THR A 147 11.63 -2.60 -9.81
CA THR A 147 10.77 -2.34 -10.98
C THR A 147 10.12 -0.96 -10.88
N LEU A 148 9.55 -0.59 -9.72
CA LEU A 148 8.92 0.72 -9.51
C LEU A 148 9.95 1.84 -9.67
N LYS A 149 11.04 1.82 -8.88
CA LYS A 149 12.20 2.71 -9.01
C LYS A 149 12.67 2.80 -10.47
N GLY A 150 12.82 1.64 -11.11
CA GLY A 150 13.32 1.54 -12.48
C GLY A 150 12.38 2.08 -13.56
N ILE A 151 11.10 2.29 -13.25
CA ILE A 151 10.15 3.02 -14.10
C ILE A 151 10.21 4.52 -13.77
N GLU A 152 10.22 4.89 -12.49
CA GLU A 152 10.27 6.28 -12.02
C GLU A 152 11.50 7.03 -12.55
N GLU A 153 12.68 6.42 -12.38
CA GLU A 153 13.98 6.99 -12.70
C GLU A 153 14.25 7.08 -14.22
N ARG A 154 13.79 6.09 -15.00
CA ARG A 154 14.16 5.93 -16.42
C ARG A 154 13.06 6.32 -17.41
N GLU A 155 11.80 6.28 -16.98
CA GLU A 155 10.65 6.58 -17.83
C GLU A 155 9.91 7.84 -17.32
N PHE A 156 9.48 7.85 -16.05
CA PHE A 156 8.51 8.86 -15.60
C PHE A 156 9.10 10.21 -15.21
N PHE A 157 10.37 10.32 -14.84
CA PHE A 157 10.99 11.63 -14.63
C PHE A 157 10.85 12.52 -15.88
N ASP A 158 11.15 11.97 -17.05
CA ASP A 158 11.15 12.71 -18.31
C ASP A 158 9.72 12.92 -18.83
N ASP A 159 8.82 11.92 -18.73
CA ASP A 159 7.38 12.10 -19.00
C ASP A 159 6.77 13.22 -18.12
N VAL A 160 7.14 13.28 -16.83
CA VAL A 160 6.66 14.30 -15.89
C VAL A 160 7.31 15.66 -16.13
N LEU A 161 8.57 15.73 -16.56
CA LEU A 161 9.23 16.98 -16.94
C LEU A 161 8.56 17.61 -18.17
N ASP A 162 8.32 16.82 -19.21
CA ASP A 162 7.62 17.23 -20.43
C ASP A 162 6.20 17.72 -20.14
N LEU A 163 5.45 16.96 -19.32
CA LEU A 163 4.11 17.31 -18.87
C LEU A 163 4.08 18.60 -18.04
N SER A 164 5.02 18.75 -17.10
CA SER A 164 5.18 19.96 -16.27
C SER A 164 5.48 21.18 -17.13
N LYS A 165 6.37 21.04 -18.12
CA LYS A 165 6.80 22.12 -19.00
C LYS A 165 5.68 22.60 -19.90
N ALA A 166 4.97 21.67 -20.54
CA ALA A 166 3.88 22.01 -21.45
C ALA A 166 2.68 22.64 -20.72
N LEU A 167 2.36 22.18 -19.50
CA LEU A 167 1.30 22.78 -18.67
C LEU A 167 1.71 24.15 -18.08
N PHE A 168 2.99 24.35 -17.74
CA PHE A 168 3.53 25.66 -17.37
C PHE A 168 3.39 26.68 -18.51
N ASP A 169 3.88 26.34 -19.71
CA ASP A 169 3.80 27.21 -20.90
C ASP A 169 2.35 27.53 -21.27
N LYS A 170 1.46 26.53 -21.24
CA LYS A 170 0.03 26.71 -21.47
C LYS A 170 -0.62 27.63 -20.42
N SER A 171 -0.21 27.53 -19.16
CA SER A 171 -0.70 28.40 -18.10
C SER A 171 -0.22 29.85 -18.26
N ILE A 172 0.97 30.09 -18.81
CA ILE A 172 1.46 31.43 -19.15
C ILE A 172 0.62 32.01 -20.30
N GLN A 173 0.39 31.23 -21.36
CA GLN A 173 -0.46 31.63 -22.48
C GLN A 173 -1.89 31.99 -22.01
N ASP A 174 -2.46 31.19 -21.12
CA ASP A 174 -3.77 31.42 -20.52
C ASP A 174 -3.78 32.69 -19.64
N TYR A 175 -2.75 32.89 -18.81
CA TYR A 175 -2.61 34.10 -18.00
C TYR A 175 -2.50 35.36 -18.86
N GLU A 176 -1.77 35.31 -19.97
CA GLU A 176 -1.66 36.44 -20.90
C GLU A 176 -2.98 36.70 -21.63
N THR A 177 -3.67 35.64 -22.07
CA THR A 177 -4.90 35.72 -22.88
C THR A 177 -6.13 36.15 -22.09
N PHE A 178 -6.32 35.68 -20.85
CA PHE A 178 -7.58 35.91 -20.12
C PHE A 178 -7.70 37.32 -19.53
N THR A 179 -8.86 37.94 -19.72
CA THR A 179 -9.24 39.24 -19.13
C THR A 179 -9.95 39.11 -17.78
N GLU A 180 -10.72 38.04 -17.61
CA GLU A 180 -11.66 37.90 -16.49
C GLU A 180 -10.94 37.64 -15.15
N PRO A 181 -11.17 38.44 -14.09
CA PRO A 181 -10.30 38.44 -12.90
C PRO A 181 -10.06 37.06 -12.27
N ASN A 182 -11.12 36.28 -12.02
CA ASN A 182 -10.99 34.96 -11.38
C ASN A 182 -10.35 33.91 -12.30
N VAL A 183 -10.58 34.00 -13.62
CA VAL A 183 -10.00 33.05 -14.60
C VAL A 183 -8.53 33.39 -14.87
N LYS A 184 -8.18 34.68 -14.89
CA LYS A 184 -6.80 35.17 -14.99
C LYS A 184 -6.01 34.85 -13.72
N GLU A 185 -6.58 35.01 -12.53
CA GLU A 185 -5.93 34.59 -11.27
C GLU A 185 -5.79 33.06 -11.17
N ALA A 186 -6.77 32.29 -11.66
CA ALA A 186 -6.63 30.84 -11.76
C ALA A 186 -5.47 30.44 -12.70
N ALA A 187 -5.39 31.03 -13.90
CA ALA A 187 -4.25 30.82 -14.79
C ALA A 187 -2.92 31.24 -14.13
N ARG A 188 -2.88 32.38 -13.42
CA ARG A 188 -1.71 32.84 -12.66
C ARG A 188 -1.25 31.79 -11.65
N ARG A 189 -2.18 31.22 -10.87
CA ARG A 189 -1.84 30.20 -9.87
C ARG A 189 -1.40 28.88 -10.51
N ASN A 190 -1.95 28.50 -11.66
CA ASN A 190 -1.44 27.37 -12.44
C ASN A 190 0.01 27.59 -12.91
N VAL A 191 0.40 28.81 -13.35
CA VAL A 191 1.82 29.13 -13.64
C VAL A 191 2.69 28.91 -12.40
N GLY A 192 2.21 29.31 -11.21
CA GLY A 192 2.88 29.02 -9.95
C GLY A 192 3.01 27.52 -9.67
N PHE A 193 1.91 26.76 -9.84
CA PHE A 193 1.83 25.33 -9.52
C PHE A 193 2.76 24.48 -10.39
N PHE A 194 2.78 24.70 -11.70
CA PHE A 194 3.73 24.04 -12.61
C PHE A 194 5.14 24.65 -12.51
N GLY A 195 5.26 25.92 -12.11
CA GLY A 195 6.54 26.58 -11.87
C GLY A 195 7.32 25.99 -10.69
N VAL A 196 6.66 25.74 -9.56
CA VAL A 196 7.23 24.99 -8.42
C VAL A 196 7.70 23.61 -8.88
N ALA A 197 6.86 22.86 -9.59
CA ALA A 197 7.21 21.53 -10.10
C ALA A 197 8.44 21.55 -11.04
N LEU A 198 8.52 22.49 -11.98
CA LEU A 198 9.69 22.66 -12.84
C LEU A 198 10.95 22.98 -12.02
N CYS A 199 10.85 23.89 -11.06
CA CYS A 199 11.98 24.19 -10.16
C CYS A 199 12.44 22.95 -9.37
N LEU A 200 11.54 22.08 -8.91
CA LEU A 200 11.88 20.85 -8.20
C LEU A 200 12.54 19.80 -9.10
N LEU A 201 12.17 19.72 -10.39
CA LEU A 201 12.80 18.82 -11.36
C LEU A 201 14.16 19.33 -11.87
N GLN A 202 14.38 20.65 -11.86
CA GLN A 202 15.50 21.29 -12.56
C GLN A 202 16.56 21.89 -11.63
N THR A 203 16.25 22.15 -10.36
CA THR A 203 17.22 22.60 -9.36
C THR A 203 17.95 21.40 -8.74
N PRO A 204 19.30 21.39 -8.71
CA PRO A 204 20.08 20.41 -7.97
C PRO A 204 19.80 20.40 -6.46
N THR A 205 19.88 19.24 -5.81
CA THR A 205 19.96 19.16 -4.34
C THR A 205 21.38 19.48 -3.84
N ASP A 206 21.50 20.00 -2.61
CA ASP A 206 22.78 20.49 -2.06
C ASP A 206 23.89 19.43 -1.99
N ASP A 207 23.54 18.15 -1.87
CA ASP A 207 24.50 17.03 -1.85
C ASP A 207 24.78 16.45 -3.24
N TYR A 208 24.26 17.05 -4.32
CA TYR A 208 24.49 16.59 -5.67
C TYR A 208 25.90 16.92 -6.18
N ASN A 209 26.62 15.89 -6.60
CA ASN A 209 28.01 15.93 -7.05
C ASN A 209 28.17 15.99 -8.59
N TYR A 210 27.07 16.15 -9.34
CA TYR A 210 27.05 16.16 -10.81
C TYR A 210 27.46 14.81 -11.47
N SER A 211 27.16 13.67 -10.84
CA SER A 211 27.45 12.33 -11.40
C SER A 211 26.40 11.75 -12.36
N GLU A 212 25.21 12.33 -12.47
CA GLU A 212 24.09 11.84 -13.30
C GLU A 212 23.86 12.76 -14.51
N ASP A 213 23.50 12.17 -15.65
CA ASP A 213 22.98 12.93 -16.79
C ASP A 213 21.46 13.08 -16.63
N ILE A 214 21.00 14.31 -16.43
CA ILE A 214 19.60 14.62 -16.09
C ILE A 214 19.10 15.67 -17.08
N THR A 215 18.01 15.32 -17.78
CA THR A 215 17.36 16.16 -18.80
C THR A 215 17.02 17.56 -18.27
N THR A 216 17.44 18.58 -19.00
CA THR A 216 17.13 19.98 -18.70
C THR A 216 16.30 20.65 -19.78
N VAL A 217 15.31 21.46 -19.39
CA VAL A 217 14.46 22.26 -20.27
C VAL A 217 14.59 23.76 -19.95
N PRO A 218 14.61 24.66 -20.96
CA PRO A 218 14.71 26.09 -20.70
C PRO A 218 13.37 26.66 -20.22
N PHE A 219 13.36 27.24 -19.03
CA PHE A 219 12.22 27.98 -18.46
C PHE A 219 12.71 29.14 -17.58
N SER A 220 11.80 30.05 -17.24
CA SER A 220 12.04 31.13 -16.28
C SER A 220 10.74 31.47 -15.57
N ILE A 221 10.76 31.62 -14.24
CA ILE A 221 9.57 31.95 -13.46
C ILE A 221 9.18 33.43 -13.69
N PRO A 222 7.97 33.74 -14.17
CA PRO A 222 7.54 35.12 -14.38
C PRO A 222 7.45 35.92 -13.08
N LEU A 223 7.76 37.22 -13.13
CA LEU A 223 7.77 38.10 -11.96
C LEU A 223 6.43 38.13 -11.19
N TYR A 224 5.29 37.90 -11.87
CA TYR A 224 3.95 37.89 -11.28
C TYR A 224 3.61 36.61 -10.47
N VAL A 225 4.50 35.60 -10.46
CA VAL A 225 4.44 34.42 -9.57
C VAL A 225 5.74 34.18 -8.80
N HIS A 226 6.82 34.90 -9.10
CA HIS A 226 8.16 34.65 -8.55
C HIS A 226 8.19 34.57 -7.01
N GLU A 227 7.50 35.50 -6.33
CA GLU A 227 7.39 35.50 -4.86
C GLU A 227 6.75 34.19 -4.35
N ASN A 228 5.57 33.81 -4.89
CA ASN A 228 4.90 32.56 -4.50
C ASN A 228 5.77 31.33 -4.78
N VAL A 229 6.36 31.21 -5.97
CA VAL A 229 7.20 30.05 -6.31
C VAL A 229 8.43 29.95 -5.40
N THR A 230 9.06 31.09 -5.07
CA THR A 230 10.22 31.12 -4.17
C THR A 230 9.85 30.70 -2.75
N GLU A 231 8.70 31.15 -2.24
CA GLU A 231 8.22 30.86 -0.89
C GLU A 231 7.79 29.40 -0.73
N GLU A 232 7.03 28.85 -1.69
CA GLU A 232 6.67 27.42 -1.72
C GLU A 232 7.93 26.53 -1.77
N LEU A 233 8.92 26.87 -2.61
CA LEU A 233 10.19 26.14 -2.65
C LEU A 233 10.97 26.23 -1.33
N ALA A 234 11.00 27.40 -0.68
CA ALA A 234 11.66 27.56 0.61
C ALA A 234 11.03 26.69 1.71
N PHE A 235 9.70 26.60 1.77
CA PHE A 235 9.02 25.68 2.68
C PHE A 235 9.29 24.21 2.33
N ILE A 236 9.27 23.86 1.04
CA ILE A 236 9.54 22.51 0.55
C ILE A 236 10.94 22.03 0.91
N GLU A 237 11.98 22.88 0.84
CA GLU A 237 13.35 22.51 1.24
C GLU A 237 13.56 22.52 2.76
N ALA A 238 12.89 23.41 3.50
CA ALA A 238 13.02 23.50 4.95
C ALA A 238 12.41 22.29 5.69
N HIS A 239 11.38 21.65 5.12
CA HIS A 239 10.68 20.48 5.67
C HIS A 239 10.06 20.68 7.08
N GLU A 240 9.80 21.92 7.51
CA GLU A 240 9.45 22.25 8.92
C GLU A 240 8.01 21.89 9.36
N GLY A 241 7.19 21.30 8.48
CA GLY A 241 5.82 20.88 8.81
C GLY A 241 4.75 21.84 8.27
N PHE A 242 3.72 22.12 9.07
CA PHE A 242 2.53 22.85 8.61
C PHE A 242 2.73 24.37 8.50
N GLN A 243 2.92 24.87 7.27
CA GLN A 243 2.96 26.30 6.93
C GLN A 243 1.76 26.69 6.04
N ASP A 244 1.41 27.98 5.99
CA ASP A 244 0.38 28.51 5.10
C ASP A 244 0.90 28.65 3.66
N SER A 245 0.35 27.87 2.72
CA SER A 245 0.69 27.96 1.29
C SER A 245 0.35 29.35 0.74
N SER A 246 1.33 30.05 0.18
CA SER A 246 1.11 31.38 -0.39
C SER A 246 0.49 31.33 -1.78
N LEU A 247 0.52 30.16 -2.44
CA LEU A 247 -0.19 29.93 -3.69
C LEU A 247 -1.65 29.47 -3.48
N PHE A 248 -1.88 28.54 -2.55
CA PHE A 248 -3.18 27.89 -2.35
C PHE A 248 -4.02 28.40 -1.17
N ARG A 249 -3.42 29.15 -0.24
CA ARG A 249 -4.12 29.84 0.87
C ARG A 249 -4.82 28.89 1.86
N TYR A 250 -4.17 27.77 2.16
CA TYR A 250 -4.46 26.87 3.27
C TYR A 250 -3.15 26.27 3.83
N ARG A 251 -3.21 25.63 5.00
CA ARG A 251 -2.02 25.02 5.64
C ARG A 251 -1.69 23.64 5.05
N GLU A 252 -0.42 23.42 4.74
CA GLU A 252 0.10 22.21 4.10
C GLU A 252 1.35 21.68 4.83
N ASP A 253 1.50 20.35 4.93
CA ASP A 253 2.61 19.69 5.62
C ASP A 253 3.85 19.55 4.72
N TYR A 254 4.73 20.54 4.77
CA TYR A 254 5.99 20.55 4.03
C TYR A 254 7.00 19.50 4.54
N SER A 255 6.77 18.85 5.69
CA SER A 255 7.64 17.76 6.18
C SER A 255 7.52 16.47 5.35
N GLN A 256 6.53 16.35 4.46
CA GLN A 256 6.40 15.21 3.54
C GLN A 256 7.36 15.23 2.37
N TYR A 257 7.88 16.40 2.00
CA TYR A 257 8.65 16.59 0.78
C TYR A 257 10.10 16.13 0.92
N LYS A 258 10.49 15.64 2.11
CA LYS A 258 11.81 15.07 2.39
C LYS A 258 11.97 13.67 1.74
N PRO A 259 12.90 13.49 0.78
CA PRO A 259 13.18 12.18 0.18
C PRO A 259 13.61 11.15 1.23
N ARG A 260 13.18 9.90 1.01
CA ARG A 260 13.23 8.78 1.96
C ARG A 260 13.08 7.46 1.20
N GLY A 261 13.48 6.32 1.75
CA GLY A 261 13.49 5.05 1.02
C GLY A 261 14.39 5.09 -0.22
N HIS A 262 14.02 4.39 -1.30
CA HIS A 262 14.82 4.34 -2.54
C HIS A 262 15.00 5.69 -3.23
N TYR A 263 14.14 6.67 -2.95
CA TYR A 263 14.22 8.03 -3.50
C TYR A 263 15.43 8.84 -3.04
N THR A 264 16.27 8.31 -2.14
CA THR A 264 17.56 8.90 -1.76
C THR A 264 18.74 8.38 -2.60
N GLN A 265 18.55 7.32 -3.40
CA GLN A 265 19.63 6.60 -4.09
C GLN A 265 20.16 7.31 -5.35
N SER A 266 19.43 8.27 -5.90
CA SER A 266 19.87 9.11 -7.03
C SER A 266 19.24 10.50 -6.97
N GLU A 267 19.92 11.47 -7.58
CA GLU A 267 19.44 12.85 -7.71
C GLU A 267 18.15 12.91 -8.52
N LYS A 268 18.08 12.16 -9.62
CA LYS A 268 16.88 12.08 -10.47
C LYS A 268 15.65 11.64 -9.66
N LEU A 269 15.80 10.68 -8.73
CA LEU A 269 14.73 10.24 -7.84
C LEU A 269 14.40 11.22 -6.70
N LYS A 270 15.38 11.92 -6.11
CA LYS A 270 15.10 12.97 -5.10
C LYS A 270 14.18 14.06 -5.64
N ARG A 271 14.48 14.53 -6.85
CA ARG A 271 13.71 15.56 -7.57
C ARG A 271 12.34 15.06 -8.01
N TYR A 272 12.26 13.82 -8.50
CA TYR A 272 11.01 13.14 -8.80
C TYR A 272 10.09 13.07 -7.57
N PHE A 273 10.63 12.61 -6.43
CA PHE A 273 9.90 12.48 -5.17
C PHE A 273 9.28 13.81 -4.71
N LYS A 274 10.06 14.91 -4.69
CA LYS A 274 9.57 16.24 -4.31
C LYS A 274 8.44 16.71 -5.23
N THR A 275 8.59 16.51 -6.53
CA THR A 275 7.61 16.92 -7.55
C THR A 275 6.33 16.11 -7.49
N MET A 276 6.44 14.80 -7.31
CA MET A 276 5.29 13.89 -7.19
C MET A 276 4.60 14.02 -5.83
N MET A 277 5.31 14.39 -4.77
CA MET A 277 4.71 14.86 -3.51
C MET A 277 3.87 16.11 -3.73
N TRP A 278 4.40 17.15 -4.40
CA TRP A 278 3.65 18.36 -4.74
C TRP A 278 2.36 18.05 -5.52
N TYR A 279 2.46 17.26 -6.59
CA TYR A 279 1.30 16.84 -7.39
C TYR A 279 0.33 15.88 -6.67
N GLY A 280 0.79 15.14 -5.66
CA GLY A 280 -0.02 14.25 -4.83
C GLY A 280 -0.67 14.95 -3.63
N ARG A 281 -0.05 15.99 -3.08
CA ARG A 281 -0.44 16.63 -1.81
C ARG A 281 -1.18 17.95 -1.94
N ILE A 282 -0.96 18.72 -3.01
CA ILE A 282 -1.75 19.91 -3.29
C ILE A 282 -3.14 19.53 -3.81
N ALA A 283 -4.16 19.99 -3.10
CA ALA A 283 -5.56 19.90 -3.47
C ALA A 283 -6.10 21.22 -4.03
N PHE A 284 -6.79 21.13 -5.16
CA PHE A 284 -7.64 22.18 -5.70
C PHE A 284 -9.04 22.04 -5.07
N LEU A 285 -9.19 22.56 -3.85
CA LEU A 285 -10.38 22.39 -3.01
C LEU A 285 -11.65 22.95 -3.67
N LEU A 286 -12.73 22.16 -3.62
CA LEU A 286 -13.95 22.38 -4.40
C LEU A 286 -14.84 23.52 -3.85
N ARG A 287 -14.78 23.80 -2.54
CA ARG A 287 -15.66 24.74 -1.83
C ARG A 287 -14.94 25.41 -0.66
N GLY A 288 -15.41 26.59 -0.26
CA GLY A 288 -14.94 27.27 0.94
C GLY A 288 -15.31 26.53 2.22
N SER A 289 -14.49 26.71 3.24
CA SER A 289 -14.64 26.13 4.57
C SER A 289 -13.76 26.89 5.58
N ASP A 290 -13.59 26.32 6.76
CA ASP A 290 -12.53 26.65 7.72
C ASP A 290 -11.10 26.32 7.21
N ILE A 291 -10.96 25.49 6.16
CA ILE A 291 -9.65 25.22 5.51
C ILE A 291 -9.23 26.35 4.56
N ILE A 292 -10.18 26.87 3.78
CA ILE A 292 -9.91 27.75 2.63
C ILE A 292 -11.09 28.72 2.42
N ARG A 293 -10.80 29.99 2.09
CA ARG A 293 -11.84 30.98 1.81
C ARG A 293 -12.60 30.62 0.53
N GLU A 294 -13.91 30.88 0.51
CA GLU A 294 -14.79 30.61 -0.64
C GLU A 294 -14.25 31.18 -1.96
N ILE A 295 -13.68 32.40 -1.95
CA ILE A 295 -13.08 32.99 -3.16
C ILE A 295 -11.87 32.20 -3.67
N ASP A 296 -11.01 31.69 -2.78
CA ASP A 296 -9.84 30.90 -3.16
C ASP A 296 -10.23 29.48 -3.62
N ALA A 297 -11.28 28.89 -3.04
CA ALA A 297 -11.83 27.61 -3.50
C ALA A 297 -12.51 27.69 -4.88
N ASN A 298 -13.21 28.81 -5.17
CA ASN A 298 -13.73 29.05 -6.52
C ASN A 298 -12.58 29.23 -7.53
N ILE A 299 -11.52 29.96 -7.17
CA ILE A 299 -10.30 30.07 -8.01
C ILE A 299 -9.62 28.69 -8.16
N ALA A 300 -9.55 27.86 -7.12
CA ALA A 300 -9.02 26.49 -7.17
C ALA A 300 -9.85 25.56 -8.07
N THR A 301 -11.19 25.69 -8.04
CA THR A 301 -12.06 24.97 -8.96
C THR A 301 -11.79 25.39 -10.42
N ILE A 302 -11.63 26.69 -10.71
CA ILE A 302 -11.29 27.16 -12.07
C ILE A 302 -9.87 26.69 -12.48
N GLN A 303 -8.88 26.70 -11.58
CA GLN A 303 -7.55 26.14 -11.81
C GLN A 303 -7.61 24.69 -12.28
N ALA A 304 -8.35 23.84 -11.54
CA ALA A 304 -8.56 22.44 -11.87
C ALA A 304 -9.27 22.26 -13.22
N CYS A 305 -10.24 23.13 -13.54
CA CYS A 305 -10.92 23.10 -14.83
C CYS A 305 -9.97 23.45 -16.00
N LEU A 306 -9.15 24.49 -15.85
CA LEU A 306 -8.15 24.87 -16.85
C LEU A 306 -7.15 23.73 -17.10
N ILE A 307 -6.60 23.11 -16.05
CA ILE A 307 -5.71 21.94 -16.16
C ILE A 307 -6.40 20.79 -16.90
N SER A 308 -7.63 20.45 -16.49
CA SER A 308 -8.39 19.33 -17.06
C SER A 308 -8.71 19.52 -18.54
N THR A 309 -8.92 20.77 -18.98
CA THR A 309 -9.10 21.12 -20.40
C THR A 309 -7.80 21.21 -21.18
N ALA A 310 -6.68 21.55 -20.53
CA ALA A 310 -5.37 21.64 -21.17
C ALA A 310 -4.84 20.26 -21.60
N LEU A 311 -5.11 19.21 -20.81
CA LEU A 311 -4.64 17.84 -21.07
C LEU A 311 -4.99 17.31 -22.49
N PRO A 312 -6.26 17.28 -22.94
CA PRO A 312 -6.61 16.79 -24.28
C PRO A 312 -6.34 17.81 -25.40
N SER A 313 -6.20 19.11 -25.08
CA SER A 313 -6.04 20.18 -26.07
C SER A 313 -4.58 20.56 -26.36
N SER A 314 -3.64 20.03 -25.58
CA SER A 314 -2.21 20.34 -25.67
C SER A 314 -1.39 19.06 -25.94
N GLN A 315 -0.21 19.23 -26.53
CA GLN A 315 0.72 18.13 -26.82
C GLN A 315 2.18 18.55 -26.63
N THR A 316 3.04 17.60 -26.31
CA THR A 316 4.51 17.70 -26.38
C THR A 316 5.05 16.49 -27.14
N ASN A 317 6.11 16.67 -27.93
CA ASN A 317 6.74 15.58 -28.70
C ASN A 317 5.77 14.73 -29.58
N ASN A 318 4.66 15.34 -30.04
CA ASN A 318 3.53 14.72 -30.76
C ASN A 318 2.69 13.71 -29.95
N ILE A 319 2.74 13.79 -28.61
CA ILE A 319 1.93 13.03 -27.66
C ILE A 319 1.01 14.02 -26.92
N SER A 320 -0.29 13.72 -26.79
CA SER A 320 -1.19 14.56 -25.98
C SER A 320 -0.81 14.53 -24.51
N LEU A 321 -0.97 15.64 -23.81
CA LEU A 321 -0.63 15.72 -22.37
C LEU A 321 -1.53 14.80 -21.54
N GLU A 322 -2.78 14.61 -21.97
CA GLU A 322 -3.70 13.58 -21.49
C GLU A 322 -3.06 12.19 -21.51
N ARG A 323 -2.46 11.76 -22.62
CA ARG A 323 -1.85 10.42 -22.75
C ARG A 323 -0.58 10.25 -21.91
N LEU A 324 0.22 11.31 -21.71
CA LEU A 324 1.35 11.28 -20.79
C LEU A 324 0.88 11.17 -19.33
N TRP A 325 -0.11 11.98 -18.96
CA TRP A 325 -0.73 11.94 -17.64
C TRP A 325 -1.36 10.57 -17.35
N GLU A 326 -2.11 10.01 -18.31
CA GLU A 326 -2.70 8.67 -18.23
C GLU A 326 -1.63 7.58 -18.08
N ARG A 327 -0.51 7.63 -18.82
CA ARG A 327 0.59 6.67 -18.71
C ARG A 327 1.17 6.64 -17.30
N VAL A 328 1.50 7.81 -16.73
CA VAL A 328 2.02 7.91 -15.37
C VAL A 328 0.96 7.47 -14.34
N TYR A 329 -0.29 7.94 -14.48
CA TYR A 329 -1.37 7.64 -13.53
C TYR A 329 -1.79 6.16 -13.54
N ALA A 330 -1.91 5.53 -14.71
CA ALA A 330 -2.38 4.16 -14.86
C ALA A 330 -1.38 3.14 -14.30
N VAL A 331 -0.08 3.30 -14.59
CA VAL A 331 0.96 2.40 -14.08
C VAL A 331 1.12 2.54 -12.57
N THR A 332 1.22 3.77 -12.04
CA THR A 332 1.27 3.98 -10.59
C THR A 332 -0.01 3.51 -9.89
N SER A 333 -1.17 3.51 -10.59
CA SER A 333 -2.41 2.89 -10.11
C SER A 333 -2.42 1.35 -10.17
N PHE A 334 -1.64 0.73 -11.05
CA PHE A 334 -1.43 -0.72 -11.08
C PHE A 334 -0.54 -1.19 -9.91
N PHE A 335 0.47 -0.40 -9.53
CA PHE A 335 1.32 -0.68 -8.37
C PHE A 335 0.58 -0.44 -7.03
N VAL A 336 -0.01 0.74 -6.83
CA VAL A 336 -0.48 1.19 -5.49
C VAL A 336 -2.00 1.41 -5.41
N GLY A 337 -2.70 1.47 -6.55
CA GLY A 337 -4.15 1.74 -6.62
C GLY A 337 -4.51 3.17 -7.02
N THR A 338 -5.80 3.43 -7.20
CA THR A 338 -6.32 4.74 -7.62
C THR A 338 -6.32 5.77 -6.49
N ALA A 339 -6.35 7.06 -6.82
CA ALA A 339 -6.62 8.14 -5.86
C ALA A 339 -8.02 7.99 -5.22
N ASP A 340 -8.20 8.44 -3.98
CA ASP A 340 -9.53 8.66 -3.39
C ASP A 340 -10.05 10.09 -3.62
N ASP A 341 -9.17 11.09 -3.76
CA ASP A 341 -9.52 12.44 -4.23
C ASP A 341 -9.91 12.44 -5.73
N LEU A 342 -10.46 13.55 -6.23
CA LEU A 342 -10.86 13.68 -7.63
C LEU A 342 -9.65 13.93 -8.55
N ILE A 343 -9.74 13.49 -9.81
CA ILE A 343 -8.65 13.59 -10.80
C ILE A 343 -9.08 14.37 -12.07
N PRO A 344 -8.13 14.89 -12.87
CA PRO A 344 -8.44 15.76 -14.03
C PRO A 344 -9.47 15.19 -15.03
N VAL A 345 -9.44 13.88 -15.30
CA VAL A 345 -10.39 13.25 -16.24
C VAL A 345 -11.85 13.29 -15.73
N GLU A 346 -12.07 13.30 -14.41
CA GLU A 346 -13.40 13.43 -13.81
C GLU A 346 -13.92 14.86 -13.86
N TYR A 347 -13.01 15.84 -13.70
CA TYR A 347 -13.31 17.24 -13.95
C TYR A 347 -13.64 17.46 -15.42
N LEU A 348 -12.86 16.92 -16.35
CA LEU A 348 -13.10 17.01 -17.79
C LEU A 348 -14.48 16.45 -18.18
N ALA A 349 -14.85 15.26 -17.70
CA ALA A 349 -16.18 14.68 -17.94
C ALA A 349 -17.32 15.54 -17.35
N SER A 350 -17.12 16.09 -16.15
CA SER A 350 -18.09 16.98 -15.49
C SER A 350 -18.26 18.31 -16.25
N ILE A 351 -17.15 18.88 -16.76
CA ILE A 351 -17.13 20.08 -17.59
C ILE A 351 -17.86 19.81 -18.92
N GLN A 352 -17.54 18.72 -19.62
CA GLN A 352 -18.20 18.34 -20.87
C GLN A 352 -19.72 18.16 -20.69
N THR A 353 -20.17 17.69 -19.53
CA THR A 353 -21.59 17.53 -19.19
C THR A 353 -22.33 18.87 -19.02
N VAL A 354 -21.66 19.91 -18.52
CA VAL A 354 -22.28 21.20 -18.15
C VAL A 354 -22.02 22.32 -19.18
N PHE A 355 -20.86 22.29 -19.83
CA PHE A 355 -20.43 23.28 -20.81
C PHE A 355 -20.50 22.78 -22.26
N GLY A 356 -20.49 21.45 -22.47
CA GLY A 356 -20.34 20.82 -23.78
C GLY A 356 -18.88 20.51 -24.12
N THR A 357 -18.66 19.85 -25.26
CA THR A 357 -17.32 19.50 -25.77
C THR A 357 -16.61 20.67 -26.50
N GLN A 358 -17.33 21.77 -26.76
CA GLN A 358 -16.80 23.00 -27.34
C GLN A 358 -17.40 24.19 -26.60
N PHE A 359 -16.55 24.92 -25.86
CA PHE A 359 -16.92 26.08 -25.05
C PHE A 359 -15.69 26.98 -24.87
N ASN A 360 -15.85 28.21 -24.41
CA ASN A 360 -14.72 29.11 -24.11
C ASN A 360 -14.41 29.08 -22.61
N ALA A 361 -13.13 29.06 -22.22
CA ALA A 361 -12.70 29.14 -20.82
C ALA A 361 -13.20 30.41 -20.09
N SER A 362 -13.53 31.48 -20.82
CA SER A 362 -14.24 32.65 -20.25
C SER A 362 -15.61 32.29 -19.64
N GLU A 363 -16.26 31.20 -20.09
CA GLU A 363 -17.54 30.74 -19.53
C GLU A 363 -17.42 30.21 -18.10
N PHE A 364 -16.21 29.96 -17.58
CA PHE A 364 -16.00 29.69 -16.14
C PHE A 364 -16.32 30.90 -15.25
N THR A 365 -16.68 32.06 -15.81
CA THR A 365 -17.33 33.18 -15.10
C THR A 365 -18.84 33.04 -14.95
N ASN A 366 -19.49 32.11 -15.66
CA ASN A 366 -20.95 31.94 -15.63
C ASN A 366 -21.37 31.24 -14.33
N GLU A 367 -21.80 32.03 -13.33
CA GLU A 367 -22.21 31.56 -12.00
C GLU A 367 -23.18 30.37 -12.06
N THR A 368 -24.17 30.39 -12.95
CA THR A 368 -25.13 29.30 -13.13
C THR A 368 -24.46 28.01 -13.61
N LYS A 369 -23.64 28.06 -14.67
CA LYS A 369 -22.91 26.87 -15.13
C LYS A 369 -21.91 26.39 -14.08
N MET A 370 -21.20 27.29 -13.40
CA MET A 370 -20.27 26.92 -12.33
C MET A 370 -21.00 26.27 -11.15
N LEU A 371 -22.18 26.75 -10.75
CA LEU A 371 -23.00 26.12 -9.71
C LEU A 371 -23.48 24.72 -10.13
N HIS A 372 -23.86 24.53 -11.41
CA HIS A 372 -24.16 23.19 -11.95
C HIS A 372 -22.94 22.27 -11.93
N LEU A 373 -21.75 22.76 -12.28
CA LEU A 373 -20.50 22.00 -12.23
C LEU A 373 -20.11 21.62 -10.80
N LEU A 374 -20.19 22.56 -9.85
CA LEU A 374 -20.02 22.33 -8.41
C LEU A 374 -21.08 21.37 -7.83
N GLY A 375 -22.24 21.27 -8.48
CA GLY A 375 -23.26 20.26 -8.21
C GLY A 375 -22.79 18.86 -8.66
N THR A 376 -22.44 18.71 -9.94
CA THR A 376 -21.95 17.45 -10.52
C THR A 376 -20.72 16.92 -9.79
N LEU A 377 -19.70 17.76 -9.58
CA LEU A 377 -18.47 17.39 -8.87
C LEU A 377 -18.70 16.97 -7.42
N ALA A 378 -19.70 17.55 -6.74
CA ALA A 378 -20.03 17.15 -5.37
C ALA A 378 -20.74 15.80 -5.27
N GLN A 379 -21.41 15.33 -6.35
CA GLN A 379 -21.96 13.96 -6.43
C GLN A 379 -20.87 12.89 -6.64
N LEU A 380 -19.66 13.28 -7.04
CA LEU A 380 -18.51 12.38 -7.10
C LEU A 380 -17.99 12.05 -5.69
N ARG A 381 -17.14 11.03 -5.61
CA ARG A 381 -16.61 10.52 -4.33
C ARG A 381 -15.95 11.63 -3.51
N SER A 382 -16.17 11.56 -2.20
CA SER A 382 -15.34 12.25 -1.21
C SER A 382 -14.05 11.44 -0.98
N PRO A 383 -12.93 12.07 -0.61
CA PRO A 383 -11.78 11.33 -0.11
C PRO A 383 -12.19 10.49 1.11
N ARG A 384 -11.48 9.38 1.33
CA ARG A 384 -11.74 8.42 2.42
C ARG A 384 -10.60 8.41 3.44
N ILE A 385 -9.44 8.96 3.09
CA ILE A 385 -8.29 9.14 3.98
C ILE A 385 -7.96 10.64 4.05
N TYR A 386 -7.77 11.17 5.25
CA TYR A 386 -7.42 12.56 5.51
C TYR A 386 -5.90 12.74 5.47
N GLY A 387 -5.41 13.37 4.40
CA GLY A 387 -3.97 13.56 4.14
C GLY A 387 -3.33 14.77 4.82
N GLY A 388 -3.93 15.29 5.91
CA GLY A 388 -3.43 16.45 6.66
C GLY A 388 -3.76 17.83 6.07
N THR A 389 -4.35 17.92 4.87
CA THR A 389 -4.69 19.20 4.21
C THR A 389 -5.50 20.11 5.14
N GLY A 390 -5.00 21.32 5.41
CA GLY A 390 -5.62 22.32 6.27
C GLY A 390 -5.27 22.29 7.76
N ASP A 391 -4.54 21.27 8.25
CA ASP A 391 -4.25 21.07 9.69
C ASP A 391 -5.49 21.20 10.59
N VAL A 392 -6.54 20.43 10.27
CA VAL A 392 -7.90 20.66 10.80
C VAL A 392 -8.10 20.06 12.18
N GLY A 393 -8.14 20.93 13.19
CA GLY A 393 -8.59 20.57 14.54
C GLY A 393 -10.11 20.39 14.63
N ILE A 394 -10.54 19.29 15.23
CA ILE A 394 -11.95 19.03 15.62
C ILE A 394 -12.22 19.45 17.07
N GLN A 395 -13.48 19.56 17.47
CA GLN A 395 -13.92 20.04 18.80
C GLN A 395 -15.01 19.12 19.39
N PRO A 396 -15.22 19.07 20.72
CA PRO A 396 -16.27 18.26 21.32
C PRO A 396 -17.69 18.63 20.81
N PRO A 397 -18.62 17.66 20.67
CA PRO A 397 -18.46 16.23 20.95
C PRO A 397 -17.69 15.52 19.84
N PHE A 398 -16.69 14.72 20.22
CA PHE A 398 -15.84 14.02 19.26
C PHE A 398 -16.55 12.80 18.66
N THR A 399 -16.76 12.78 17.35
CA THR A 399 -17.46 11.67 16.67
C THR A 399 -16.82 11.25 15.35
N LYS A 400 -17.18 10.05 14.87
CA LYS A 400 -16.82 9.53 13.53
C LYS A 400 -17.37 10.43 12.40
N ASP A 401 -18.47 11.13 12.63
CA ASP A 401 -19.10 12.00 11.63
C ASP A 401 -18.28 13.27 11.38
N GLN A 402 -17.61 13.81 12.39
CA GLN A 402 -16.68 14.94 12.22
C GLN A 402 -15.52 14.61 11.29
N LEU A 403 -15.02 13.37 11.30
CA LEU A 403 -14.02 12.92 10.33
C LEU A 403 -14.59 12.92 8.90
N TYR A 404 -15.87 12.57 8.71
CA TYR A 404 -16.52 12.68 7.40
C TYR A 404 -16.74 14.14 6.97
N GLU A 405 -17.05 15.05 7.90
CA GLU A 405 -17.10 16.49 7.63
C GLU A 405 -15.73 17.04 7.20
N VAL A 406 -14.65 16.66 7.88
CA VAL A 406 -13.27 17.01 7.49
C VAL A 406 -12.91 16.46 6.12
N LEU A 407 -13.26 15.20 5.83
CA LEU A 407 -13.03 14.60 4.51
C LEU A 407 -13.79 15.36 3.40
N GLU A 408 -15.06 15.73 3.62
CA GLU A 408 -15.83 16.50 2.63
C GLU A 408 -15.26 17.91 2.41
N LYS A 409 -14.78 18.59 3.46
CA LYS A 409 -14.04 19.87 3.34
C LYS A 409 -12.77 19.72 2.49
N THR A 410 -12.13 18.55 2.48
CA THR A 410 -10.98 18.25 1.61
C THR A 410 -11.32 17.78 0.20
N LYS A 411 -12.60 17.67 -0.18
CA LYS A 411 -13.00 17.29 -1.56
C LYS A 411 -12.48 18.33 -2.55
N GLY A 412 -11.78 17.86 -3.58
CA GLY A 412 -11.18 18.68 -4.62
C GLY A 412 -10.40 17.83 -5.62
N MET A 413 -9.87 18.47 -6.67
CA MET A 413 -8.93 17.80 -7.58
C MET A 413 -7.55 17.67 -6.94
N ARG A 414 -6.82 16.61 -7.26
CA ARG A 414 -5.36 16.54 -7.08
C ARG A 414 -4.74 16.11 -8.41
N PHE A 415 -3.63 16.73 -8.84
CA PHE A 415 -3.11 16.48 -10.19
C PHE A 415 -2.65 15.02 -10.37
N ILE A 416 -1.92 14.46 -9.40
CA ILE A 416 -1.58 13.04 -9.32
C ILE A 416 -1.82 12.54 -7.88
N GLY A 417 -3.02 12.81 -7.35
CA GLY A 417 -3.39 12.65 -5.92
C GLY A 417 -3.04 11.31 -5.27
N GLN A 418 -2.58 11.34 -4.01
CA GLN A 418 -2.16 10.13 -3.28
C GLN A 418 -3.24 9.02 -3.25
N ARG A 419 -2.79 7.77 -3.24
CA ARG A 419 -3.58 6.57 -3.55
C ARG A 419 -4.28 5.99 -2.33
N PHE A 420 -5.47 5.44 -2.55
CA PHE A 420 -6.24 4.75 -1.52
C PHE A 420 -5.63 3.39 -1.18
N ILE A 421 -4.81 3.35 -0.13
CA ILE A 421 -4.34 2.10 0.48
C ILE A 421 -5.26 1.67 1.64
N PRO A 422 -5.67 0.39 1.71
CA PRO A 422 -6.69 -0.11 2.64
C PRO A 422 -6.31 0.04 4.10
N ASP A 423 -5.04 -0.10 4.42
CA ASP A 423 -4.52 -0.13 5.78
C ASP A 423 -4.35 1.26 6.38
N SER A 424 -4.04 2.32 5.59
CA SER A 424 -4.25 3.70 6.06
C SER A 424 -5.72 3.98 6.38
N TYR A 425 -6.66 3.39 5.64
CA TYR A 425 -8.08 3.52 5.94
C TYR A 425 -8.52 2.71 7.18
N MET A 426 -7.96 1.51 7.40
CA MET A 426 -8.11 0.78 8.66
C MET A 426 -7.59 1.64 9.82
N PHE A 427 -6.33 2.09 9.72
CA PHE A 427 -5.63 2.92 10.71
C PHE A 427 -6.39 4.18 11.09
N GLN A 428 -6.88 4.95 10.13
CA GLN A 428 -7.70 6.15 10.41
C GLN A 428 -9.01 5.81 11.14
N ASN A 429 -9.60 4.64 10.88
CA ASN A 429 -10.78 4.14 11.59
C ASN A 429 -10.42 3.43 12.91
N LEU A 430 -9.16 3.49 13.35
CA LEU A 430 -8.65 2.89 14.58
C LEU A 430 -7.82 3.89 15.41
N VAL A 431 -8.02 5.19 15.16
CA VAL A 431 -7.53 6.29 15.98
C VAL A 431 -8.67 7.25 16.30
N PHE A 432 -8.41 8.19 17.22
CA PHE A 432 -9.28 9.31 17.52
C PHE A 432 -9.63 10.13 16.25
N PRO A 433 -10.87 10.63 16.09
CA PRO A 433 -12.02 10.52 17.00
C PRO A 433 -12.75 9.17 16.95
N THR A 434 -12.45 8.31 15.97
CA THR A 434 -13.32 7.18 15.60
C THR A 434 -13.42 6.08 16.67
N THR A 435 -12.41 5.94 17.53
CA THR A 435 -12.39 4.97 18.63
C THR A 435 -13.02 5.49 19.93
N GLY A 436 -13.38 6.77 20.00
CA GLY A 436 -13.82 7.41 21.24
C GLY A 436 -12.70 7.56 22.29
N GLN A 437 -13.09 7.81 23.54
CA GLN A 437 -12.17 8.01 24.66
C GLN A 437 -11.67 6.69 25.26
N PHE A 438 -10.52 6.74 25.95
CA PHE A 438 -9.94 5.62 26.68
C PHE A 438 -10.77 5.26 27.92
N THR A 439 -11.08 3.97 28.07
CA THR A 439 -11.89 3.41 29.16
C THR A 439 -11.10 2.46 30.07
N GLY A 440 -9.84 2.18 29.73
CA GLY A 440 -8.94 1.28 30.46
C GLY A 440 -8.21 1.93 31.64
N VAL A 441 -7.13 1.27 32.08
CA VAL A 441 -6.26 1.72 33.16
C VAL A 441 -4.80 1.70 32.69
N GLY A 442 -4.01 2.71 33.08
CA GLY A 442 -2.62 2.86 32.69
C GLY A 442 -2.45 3.72 31.43
N THR A 443 -1.31 3.55 30.75
CA THR A 443 -0.93 4.29 29.55
C THR A 443 -0.35 3.30 28.52
N PRO A 444 -1.21 2.57 27.79
CA PRO A 444 -0.77 1.61 26.77
C PRO A 444 -0.14 2.32 25.56
N PHE A 445 0.50 1.58 24.65
CA PHE A 445 1.32 2.15 23.57
C PHE A 445 0.56 3.16 22.68
N THR A 446 -0.72 2.91 22.44
CA THR A 446 -1.59 3.75 21.59
C THR A 446 -2.21 4.96 22.31
N TYR A 447 -2.02 5.10 23.62
CA TYR A 447 -2.65 6.14 24.46
C TYR A 447 -1.87 7.46 24.50
N TYR A 448 -2.60 8.56 24.37
CA TYR A 448 -2.16 9.87 24.83
C TYR A 448 -3.35 10.74 25.23
N SER A 449 -3.30 11.41 26.38
CA SER A 449 -4.30 12.39 26.85
C SER A 449 -5.77 11.92 26.95
N GLY A 450 -6.05 10.61 26.91
CA GLY A 450 -7.42 10.05 26.86
C GLY A 450 -7.82 9.50 25.49
N GLU A 451 -6.95 9.62 24.49
CA GLU A 451 -7.25 9.35 23.09
C GLU A 451 -6.35 8.24 22.52
N ARG A 452 -6.82 7.55 21.47
CA ARG A 452 -6.00 6.58 20.71
C ARG A 452 -5.28 7.34 19.60
N ILE A 453 -4.03 7.75 19.85
CA ILE A 453 -3.29 8.63 18.93
C ILE A 453 -2.48 7.87 17.87
N MET A 454 -2.34 6.55 17.97
CA MET A 454 -1.76 5.76 16.90
C MET A 454 -2.38 4.36 16.85
N PRO A 455 -2.44 3.73 15.67
CA PRO A 455 -2.76 2.33 15.55
C PRO A 455 -1.48 1.48 15.70
N ARG A 456 -1.63 0.16 15.76
CA ARG A 456 -0.53 -0.81 15.68
C ARG A 456 -0.72 -1.71 14.46
N GLY A 457 0.37 -2.25 13.90
CA GLY A 457 0.26 -3.25 12.83
C GLY A 457 -0.57 -4.48 13.24
N LEU A 458 -0.61 -4.80 14.54
CA LEU A 458 -1.50 -5.80 15.13
C LEU A 458 -2.99 -5.52 14.88
N ASP A 459 -3.41 -4.26 14.74
CA ASP A 459 -4.81 -3.93 14.43
C ASP A 459 -5.19 -4.42 13.01
N ILE A 460 -4.29 -4.23 12.03
CA ILE A 460 -4.46 -4.74 10.66
C ILE A 460 -4.53 -6.27 10.69
N MET A 461 -3.60 -6.92 11.39
CA MET A 461 -3.57 -8.38 11.48
C MET A 461 -4.84 -8.92 12.18
N THR A 462 -5.36 -8.21 13.17
CA THR A 462 -6.67 -8.47 13.80
C THR A 462 -7.83 -8.36 12.80
N ILE A 463 -7.84 -7.31 11.95
CA ILE A 463 -8.86 -7.12 10.90
C ILE A 463 -8.78 -8.21 9.82
N LEU A 464 -7.57 -8.66 9.47
CA LEU A 464 -7.36 -9.73 8.49
C LEU A 464 -7.73 -11.13 9.04
N GLY A 465 -7.75 -11.32 10.37
CA GLY A 465 -8.27 -12.52 11.03
C GLY A 465 -7.42 -13.07 12.19
N SER A 466 -6.28 -12.46 12.51
CA SER A 466 -5.38 -12.95 13.56
C SER A 466 -5.97 -12.75 14.96
N ILE A 467 -6.54 -13.82 15.50
CA ILE A 467 -6.93 -13.91 16.92
C ILE A 467 -5.72 -13.61 17.83
N ARG A 468 -4.52 -14.02 17.42
CA ARG A 468 -3.29 -13.82 18.21
C ARG A 468 -2.89 -12.35 18.31
N ALA A 469 -3.05 -11.59 17.23
CA ALA A 469 -2.81 -10.14 17.27
C ALA A 469 -3.81 -9.43 18.22
N ARG A 470 -5.07 -9.91 18.26
CA ARG A 470 -6.09 -9.40 19.19
C ARG A 470 -5.73 -9.71 20.66
N GLU A 471 -5.32 -10.94 20.96
CA GLU A 471 -4.88 -11.34 22.31
C GLU A 471 -3.77 -10.42 22.86
N ILE A 472 -2.79 -10.08 22.02
CA ILE A 472 -1.66 -9.20 22.39
C ILE A 472 -2.16 -7.77 22.65
N LEU A 473 -3.01 -7.23 21.77
CA LEU A 473 -3.59 -5.88 21.93
C LEU A 473 -4.44 -5.77 23.22
N ASP A 474 -5.25 -6.79 23.54
CA ASP A 474 -6.04 -6.83 24.77
C ASP A 474 -5.14 -6.93 26.01
N ALA A 475 -4.10 -7.77 25.97
CA ALA A 475 -3.17 -7.96 27.08
C ALA A 475 -2.30 -6.72 27.36
N GLU A 476 -1.97 -5.95 26.33
CA GLU A 476 -1.20 -4.70 26.43
C GLU A 476 -2.11 -3.46 26.62
N GLY A 477 -3.43 -3.63 26.61
CA GLY A 477 -4.43 -2.58 26.92
C GLY A 477 -4.80 -1.65 25.75
N ASP A 478 -4.26 -1.88 24.55
CA ASP A 478 -4.44 -1.03 23.36
C ASP A 478 -5.82 -1.11 22.70
N THR A 479 -6.74 -1.92 23.25
CA THR A 479 -8.13 -2.07 22.81
C THR A 479 -9.14 -1.30 23.65
N ALA A 480 -8.74 -0.77 24.82
CA ALA A 480 -9.64 -0.24 25.84
C ALA A 480 -10.14 1.19 25.55
N TYR A 481 -10.86 1.37 24.44
CA TYR A 481 -11.48 2.63 24.03
C TYR A 481 -12.95 2.44 23.65
N GLU A 482 -13.79 3.44 23.92
CA GLU A 482 -15.26 3.42 23.90
C GLU A 482 -15.90 2.74 22.67
N PHE A 483 -15.32 2.93 21.48
CA PHE A 483 -15.84 2.40 20.21
C PHE A 483 -14.87 1.45 19.49
N TYR A 484 -13.72 1.12 20.05
CA TYR A 484 -12.68 0.31 19.37
C TYR A 484 -13.22 -1.04 18.88
N ASP A 485 -13.94 -1.79 19.71
CA ASP A 485 -14.50 -3.09 19.31
C ASP A 485 -15.52 -2.97 18.17
N ARG A 486 -16.32 -1.90 18.15
CA ARG A 486 -17.25 -1.62 17.05
C ARG A 486 -16.50 -1.31 15.76
N GLN A 487 -15.45 -0.49 15.84
CA GLN A 487 -14.62 -0.14 14.68
C GLN A 487 -13.89 -1.37 14.11
N ILE A 488 -13.37 -2.26 14.96
CA ILE A 488 -12.80 -3.54 14.53
C ILE A 488 -13.86 -4.42 13.85
N GLN A 489 -15.07 -4.53 14.42
CA GLN A 489 -16.16 -5.33 13.83
C GLN A 489 -16.65 -4.76 12.48
N ASP A 490 -16.83 -3.45 12.36
CA ASP A 490 -17.17 -2.75 11.11
C ASP A 490 -16.12 -3.05 10.02
N LEU A 491 -14.83 -2.97 10.38
CA LEU A 491 -13.72 -3.21 9.46
C LEU A 491 -13.61 -4.70 9.10
N GLN A 492 -13.71 -5.63 10.06
CA GLN A 492 -13.72 -7.07 9.81
C GLN A 492 -14.88 -7.48 8.91
N ALA A 493 -16.09 -6.96 9.12
CA ALA A 493 -17.25 -7.21 8.26
C ALA A 493 -17.01 -6.70 6.83
N ASN A 494 -16.44 -5.51 6.68
CA ASN A 494 -16.09 -4.94 5.38
C ASN A 494 -15.04 -5.80 4.64
N PHE A 495 -13.89 -6.04 5.26
CA PHE A 495 -12.77 -6.74 4.63
C PHE A 495 -13.01 -8.26 4.45
N SER A 496 -13.88 -8.90 5.25
CA SER A 496 -14.31 -10.29 5.02
C SER A 496 -15.35 -10.44 3.91
N SER A 497 -16.09 -9.37 3.56
CA SER A 497 -17.04 -9.37 2.44
C SER A 497 -16.40 -9.28 1.05
N LEU A 498 -15.14 -8.83 0.98
CA LEU A 498 -14.40 -8.64 -0.27
C LEU A 498 -14.10 -9.96 -0.97
N ASN A 499 -14.49 -10.05 -2.25
CA ASN A 499 -14.18 -11.21 -3.09
C ASN A 499 -12.75 -11.14 -3.67
N VAL A 500 -12.30 -12.23 -4.31
CA VAL A 500 -10.96 -12.35 -4.91
C VAL A 500 -10.60 -11.19 -5.82
N SER A 501 -11.47 -10.78 -6.74
CA SER A 501 -11.20 -9.70 -7.70
C SER A 501 -11.04 -8.34 -7.03
N GLU A 502 -11.58 -8.19 -5.82
CA GLU A 502 -11.41 -7.00 -5.00
C GLU A 502 -10.14 -7.04 -4.16
N TRP A 503 -9.76 -8.23 -3.68
CA TRP A 503 -8.47 -8.45 -3.04
C TRP A 503 -7.29 -8.34 -4.01
N ASN A 504 -7.46 -8.68 -5.28
CA ASN A 504 -6.39 -8.65 -6.28
C ASN A 504 -6.53 -7.47 -7.27
N ARG A 505 -7.15 -6.38 -6.83
CA ARG A 505 -7.48 -5.22 -7.69
C ARG A 505 -6.26 -4.41 -8.17
N ASN A 506 -5.10 -4.59 -7.53
CA ASN A 506 -3.78 -4.04 -7.86
C ASN A 506 -2.72 -4.74 -6.97
N LEU A 507 -1.43 -4.55 -7.25
CA LEU A 507 -0.34 -5.26 -6.55
C LEU A 507 -0.35 -5.04 -5.03
N TYR A 508 -0.64 -3.83 -4.55
CA TYR A 508 -0.70 -3.51 -3.11
C TYR A 508 -1.75 -4.35 -2.37
N TRP A 509 -2.96 -4.45 -2.93
CA TRP A 509 -4.02 -5.26 -2.33
C TRP A 509 -3.71 -6.76 -2.45
N SER A 510 -3.11 -7.21 -3.55
CA SER A 510 -2.69 -8.61 -3.76
C SER A 510 -1.60 -9.05 -2.77
N TRP A 511 -0.63 -8.17 -2.44
CA TRP A 511 0.40 -8.44 -1.43
C TRP A 511 -0.24 -8.59 -0.04
N LEU A 512 -1.11 -7.66 0.38
CA LEU A 512 -1.89 -7.81 1.62
C LEU A 512 -2.74 -9.09 1.66
N TYR A 513 -3.35 -9.46 0.54
CA TYR A 513 -4.10 -10.72 0.42
C TYR A 513 -3.20 -11.97 0.54
N THR A 514 -1.95 -11.87 0.08
CA THR A 514 -0.95 -12.94 0.16
C THR A 514 -0.47 -13.19 1.60
N LEU A 515 -0.53 -12.18 2.49
CA LEU A 515 -0.19 -12.35 3.91
C LEU A 515 -1.26 -13.11 4.71
N LYS A 516 -2.52 -13.16 4.25
CA LYS A 516 -3.64 -13.72 5.03
C LYS A 516 -3.43 -15.16 5.56
N PRO A 517 -2.91 -16.14 4.78
CA PRO A 517 -2.76 -17.52 5.27
C PRO A 517 -1.76 -17.66 6.42
N LEU A 518 -0.84 -16.71 6.59
CA LEU A 518 0.12 -16.68 7.69
C LEU A 518 -0.55 -16.36 9.03
N LEU A 519 -1.76 -15.78 9.01
CA LEU A 519 -2.50 -15.34 10.19
C LEU A 519 -3.47 -16.41 10.75
N GLU A 520 -3.57 -17.56 10.09
CA GLU A 520 -4.48 -18.65 10.46
C GLU A 520 -3.88 -19.59 11.53
N SER A 521 -4.71 -20.50 12.06
CA SER A 521 -4.26 -21.52 13.01
C SER A 521 -3.89 -22.82 12.29
N PHE A 522 -2.62 -23.20 12.33
CA PHE A 522 -2.16 -24.48 11.80
C PHE A 522 -2.72 -25.65 12.62
N ASP A 523 -3.37 -26.60 11.96
CA ASP A 523 -3.96 -27.80 12.57
C ASP A 523 -3.07 -29.05 12.43
N THR A 524 -3.62 -30.22 12.76
CA THR A 524 -2.92 -31.51 12.75
C THR A 524 -2.44 -31.99 11.37
N ARG A 525 -2.75 -31.27 10.27
CA ARG A 525 -2.18 -31.52 8.92
C ARG A 525 -0.77 -30.95 8.75
N TYR A 526 -0.36 -30.05 9.63
CA TYR A 526 0.93 -29.33 9.65
C TYR A 526 1.91 -29.91 10.68
N PRO A 527 3.23 -29.62 10.59
CA PRO A 527 4.20 -30.02 11.60
C PRO A 527 3.81 -29.62 13.03
N SER A 528 4.19 -30.45 14.01
CA SER A 528 3.79 -30.29 15.42
C SER A 528 4.25 -28.98 16.08
N PHE A 529 5.30 -28.33 15.54
CA PHE A 529 5.74 -27.00 15.99
C PHE A 529 4.86 -25.85 15.48
N MET A 530 4.32 -25.95 14.25
CA MET A 530 3.48 -24.92 13.65
C MET A 530 2.14 -24.77 14.38
N GLN A 531 1.67 -25.85 15.02
CA GLN A 531 0.47 -25.89 15.85
C GLN A 531 0.60 -25.13 17.20
N THR A 532 1.72 -24.45 17.45
CA THR A 532 1.97 -23.73 18.72
C THR A 532 1.76 -22.23 18.60
N ASP A 533 1.33 -21.57 19.69
CA ASP A 533 1.20 -20.11 19.73
C ASP A 533 2.53 -19.38 19.50
N ALA A 534 3.65 -19.99 19.87
CA ALA A 534 4.97 -19.46 19.57
C ALA A 534 5.27 -19.41 18.06
N TRP A 535 4.72 -20.34 17.27
CA TRP A 535 4.82 -20.28 15.81
C TRP A 535 3.82 -19.31 15.19
N ARG A 536 2.61 -19.20 15.76
CA ARG A 536 1.65 -18.14 15.40
C ARG A 536 2.26 -16.75 15.64
N ASP A 537 3.06 -16.59 16.69
CA ASP A 537 3.85 -15.37 16.96
C ASP A 537 4.97 -15.15 15.92
N LYS A 538 5.64 -16.21 15.41
CA LYS A 538 6.59 -16.09 14.27
C LYS A 538 5.88 -15.61 13.01
N GLU A 539 4.79 -16.26 12.59
CA GLU A 539 4.09 -15.87 11.35
C GLU A 539 3.52 -14.45 11.43
N LEU A 540 3.06 -14.04 12.62
CA LEU A 540 2.62 -12.68 12.87
C LEU A 540 3.77 -11.68 12.70
N GLN A 541 5.00 -12.00 13.13
CA GLN A 541 6.19 -11.17 12.86
C GLN A 541 6.55 -11.15 11.37
N THR A 542 6.56 -12.29 10.67
CA THR A 542 6.75 -12.36 9.20
C THR A 542 5.75 -11.47 8.46
N ALA A 543 4.46 -11.57 8.79
CA ALA A 543 3.42 -10.76 8.16
C ALA A 543 3.57 -9.25 8.48
N LEU A 544 3.96 -8.89 9.70
CA LEU A 544 4.22 -7.51 10.10
C LEU A 544 5.45 -6.91 9.40
N ALA A 545 6.53 -7.70 9.25
CA ALA A 545 7.72 -7.29 8.54
C ALA A 545 7.41 -6.96 7.07
N SER A 546 6.77 -7.90 6.34
CA SER A 546 6.50 -7.69 4.92
C SER A 546 5.37 -6.69 4.63
N TRP A 547 4.42 -6.50 5.56
CA TRP A 547 3.52 -5.34 5.51
C TRP A 547 4.28 -4.01 5.69
N THR A 548 5.33 -3.98 6.52
CA THR A 548 6.17 -2.80 6.72
C THR A 548 7.00 -2.49 5.46
N GLU A 549 7.56 -3.52 4.78
CA GLU A 549 8.19 -3.38 3.45
C GLU A 549 7.21 -2.75 2.44
N LEU A 550 6.04 -3.35 2.24
CA LEU A 550 4.99 -2.84 1.33
C LEU A 550 4.63 -1.37 1.59
N ARG A 551 4.55 -0.95 2.86
CA ARG A 551 4.26 0.43 3.27
C ARG A 551 5.44 1.39 3.12
N HIS A 552 6.67 0.87 3.11
CA HIS A 552 7.89 1.62 2.87
C HIS A 552 8.12 1.89 1.37
N ASP A 553 8.01 0.87 0.54
CA ASP A 553 8.29 0.96 -0.91
C ASP A 553 7.33 1.94 -1.61
N THR A 554 6.07 1.93 -1.16
CA THR A 554 5.00 2.75 -1.75
C THR A 554 4.86 4.14 -1.14
N ILE A 555 5.79 4.58 -0.28
CA ILE A 555 5.70 5.78 0.56
C ILE A 555 5.53 7.12 -0.18
N LEU A 556 5.80 7.17 -1.50
CA LEU A 556 5.50 8.32 -2.34
C LEU A 556 4.00 8.41 -2.68
N TYR A 557 3.40 7.28 -3.05
CA TYR A 557 2.03 7.19 -3.55
C TYR A 557 1.00 6.91 -2.45
N ALA A 558 1.39 6.16 -1.41
CA ALA A 558 0.54 5.78 -0.29
C ALA A 558 0.02 7.02 0.47
N LYS A 559 -1.30 7.24 0.48
CA LYS A 559 -1.91 8.33 1.26
C LYS A 559 -1.77 8.04 2.75
N GLN A 560 -1.08 8.93 3.46
CA GLN A 560 -0.71 8.73 4.87
C GLN A 560 -1.84 9.16 5.81
N SER A 561 -2.10 8.33 6.83
CA SER A 561 -2.90 8.67 8.02
C SER A 561 -2.02 9.38 9.06
N TYR A 562 -2.49 10.49 9.64
CA TYR A 562 -1.68 11.42 10.43
C TYR A 562 -1.94 11.40 11.95
N THR A 563 -0.86 11.37 12.74
CA THR A 563 -0.80 11.81 14.15
C THR A 563 0.67 12.07 14.60
N PRO A 564 0.96 12.80 15.71
CA PRO A 564 2.33 13.23 16.08
C PRO A 564 3.35 12.12 16.45
N ARG A 565 4.66 12.44 16.38
CA ARG A 565 5.83 11.51 16.28
C ARG A 565 6.40 11.03 17.65
N ILE A 566 7.29 10.01 17.79
CA ILE A 566 8.70 9.79 17.31
C ILE A 566 8.99 8.28 16.96
N THR A 567 10.18 7.91 16.39
CA THR A 567 10.42 6.79 15.42
C THR A 567 11.79 6.02 15.51
N SER A 568 11.96 4.80 14.90
CA SER A 568 13.27 4.20 14.42
C SER A 568 13.14 2.89 13.54
N ILE A 569 14.13 2.50 12.66
CA ILE A 569 14.10 1.39 11.62
C ILE A 569 15.53 0.84 11.18
N PRO A 570 15.72 -0.44 10.71
CA PRO A 570 16.92 -0.99 9.98
C PRO A 570 16.71 -1.89 8.66
N PRO A 571 17.72 -2.09 7.71
CA PRO A 571 17.70 -2.92 6.43
C PRO A 571 18.84 -4.04 6.31
N GLU A 572 19.33 -4.79 5.25
CA GLU A 572 19.30 -4.99 3.74
C GLU A 572 20.22 -6.22 3.22
N GLU A 573 19.95 -6.97 2.10
CA GLU A 573 20.36 -8.43 1.90
C GLU A 573 20.80 -9.06 0.50
N LYS A 574 21.27 -10.37 0.48
CA LYS A 574 21.23 -11.51 -0.56
C LYS A 574 22.56 -12.21 -1.01
N PRO A 575 22.64 -13.49 -1.58
CA PRO A 575 21.72 -14.66 -1.82
C PRO A 575 22.23 -16.15 -1.52
N ILE A 576 21.38 -17.22 -1.66
CA ILE A 576 21.56 -18.75 -1.54
C ILE A 576 21.35 -19.45 -0.14
N VAL A 577 20.75 -20.64 0.18
CA VAL A 577 19.79 -21.73 -0.31
C VAL A 577 19.49 -22.74 0.88
N GLY A 578 18.42 -23.58 0.93
CA GLY A 578 18.08 -24.53 2.05
C GLY A 578 16.81 -25.44 1.94
N TYR A 579 16.30 -26.04 3.05
CA TYR A 579 14.97 -26.73 3.18
C TYR A 579 13.85 -25.68 3.24
N VAL A 580 12.62 -25.96 2.79
CA VAL A 580 11.56 -24.94 2.67
C VAL A 580 10.37 -25.18 3.62
N GLU A 581 9.94 -24.13 4.30
CA GLU A 581 8.74 -24.02 5.14
C GLU A 581 7.44 -24.50 4.44
N PRO A 582 6.59 -25.37 5.02
CA PRO A 582 5.50 -26.01 4.28
C PRO A 582 4.18 -25.19 4.26
N VAL A 583 4.17 -23.98 3.67
CA VAL A 583 2.96 -23.15 3.50
C VAL A 583 2.55 -23.05 2.01
N PRO A 584 1.90 -24.08 1.44
CA PRO A 584 1.69 -24.20 0.00
C PRO A 584 0.73 -23.17 -0.60
N GLU A 585 -0.27 -22.69 0.15
CA GLU A 585 -1.19 -21.66 -0.35
C GLU A 585 -0.54 -20.28 -0.45
N PHE A 586 0.36 -19.94 0.48
CA PHE A 586 1.22 -18.77 0.34
C PHE A 586 2.08 -18.87 -0.93
N TYR A 587 2.67 -20.04 -1.22
CA TYR A 587 3.46 -20.24 -2.44
C TYR A 587 2.62 -20.16 -3.73
N GLN A 588 1.37 -20.64 -3.72
CA GLN A 588 0.45 -20.45 -4.85
C GLN A 588 0.13 -18.96 -5.06
N ARG A 589 -0.18 -18.22 -3.99
CA ARG A 589 -0.52 -16.79 -4.05
C ARG A 589 0.65 -15.90 -4.49
N ILE A 590 1.85 -16.12 -3.95
CA ILE A 590 3.03 -15.32 -4.34
C ILE A 590 3.51 -15.65 -5.76
N LEU A 591 3.30 -16.88 -6.25
CA LEU A 591 3.52 -17.22 -7.66
C LEU A 591 2.51 -16.49 -8.57
N ALA A 592 1.22 -16.51 -8.23
CA ALA A 592 0.18 -15.79 -8.96
C ALA A 592 0.43 -14.27 -8.98
N LEU A 593 0.87 -13.70 -7.86
CA LEU A 593 1.29 -12.30 -7.75
C LEU A 593 2.53 -12.01 -8.63
N THR A 594 3.55 -12.87 -8.61
CA THR A 594 4.74 -12.72 -9.47
C THR A 594 4.40 -12.85 -10.96
N MET A 595 3.39 -13.67 -11.32
CA MET A 595 2.86 -13.73 -12.69
C MET A 595 2.05 -12.48 -13.07
N MET A 596 1.30 -11.90 -12.14
CA MET A 596 0.54 -10.67 -12.35
C MET A 596 1.46 -9.45 -12.60
N THR A 597 2.65 -9.43 -12.00
CA THR A 597 3.65 -8.34 -12.15
C THR A 597 4.44 -8.40 -13.48
N ARG A 598 4.24 -9.41 -14.33
CA ARG A 598 5.05 -9.69 -15.52
C ARG A 598 4.39 -9.31 -16.85
#